data_AF-A0A2V8NSI2-F1
#
_entry.id   AF-A0A2V8NSI2-F1
#
_cell.length_a   1.000
_cell.length_b   1.000
_cell.length_c   1.000
_cell.angle_alpha   90.00
_cell.angle_beta   90.00
_cell.angle_gamma   90.00
#
_symmetry.space_group_name_H-M   'P 1'
#
loop_
_entity.id
_entity.type
_entity.pdbx_description
1 polymer ?
#
loop_
_entity_poly.entity_id
_entity_poly.type
_entity_poly.pdbx_seq_one_letter_code
_entity_poly.pdbx_strand_id
1 'polypeptide(L)'
;MRQVIYACVAVLFYALGNVITEQKLKPYTQFGTMIYCYVPMLLMTVGALALMKSRGQVISFPAGEAVYVAGLIAIVFFIADGFFFSAYANNADAFTVSSIAVMFPAAASLMKFLWTGQLPNRYHLAAYVVAVVAVVLAEKGNEIL
;
A
#
# COMPACT_ATOMS: atom_id res chain seq x y z
N MET A 1 13.45 -15.97 1.68
CA MET A 1 13.36 -15.68 3.14
C MET A 1 13.51 -14.19 3.45
N ARG A 2 14.64 -13.53 3.14
CA ARG A 2 14.82 -12.09 3.46
C ARG A 2 13.74 -11.16 2.88
N GLN A 3 13.31 -11.40 1.64
CA GLN A 3 12.22 -10.66 1.00
C GLN A 3 10.88 -10.82 1.72
N VAL A 4 10.59 -12.04 2.19
CA VAL A 4 9.36 -12.35 2.96
C VAL A 4 9.40 -11.61 4.29
N ILE A 5 10.55 -11.59 4.97
CA ILE A 5 10.72 -10.84 6.23
C ILE A 5 10.46 -9.35 6.01
N TYR A 6 11.02 -8.75 4.95
CA TYR A 6 10.75 -7.35 4.64
C TYR A 6 9.28 -7.07 4.35
N ALA A 7 8.61 -7.96 3.62
CA ALA A 7 7.18 -7.85 3.36
C ALA A 7 6.35 -7.96 4.66
N CYS A 8 6.68 -8.90 5.54
CA CYS A 8 6.00 -9.05 6.84
C CYS A 8 6.20 -7.83 7.73
N VAL A 9 7.43 -7.29 7.79
CA VAL A 9 7.71 -6.06 8.54
C VAL A 9 6.93 -4.88 7.95
N ALA A 10 6.87 -4.78 6.62
CA ALA A 10 6.06 -3.75 5.96
C ALA A 10 4.58 -3.85 6.34
N VAL A 11 4.00 -5.05 6.40
CA VAL A 11 2.61 -5.26 6.84
C VAL A 11 2.38 -4.72 8.26
N LEU A 12 3.32 -4.91 9.19
CA LEU A 12 3.21 -4.35 10.54
C LEU A 12 3.18 -2.82 10.54
N PHE A 13 4.05 -2.18 9.75
CA PHE A 13 4.06 -0.72 9.62
C PHE A 13 2.82 -0.18 8.92
N TYR A 14 2.29 -0.88 7.91
CA TYR A 14 1.02 -0.51 7.27
C TYR A 14 -0.15 -0.64 8.25
N ALA A 15 -0.21 -1.71 9.04
CA ALA A 15 -1.24 -1.88 10.06
C ALA A 15 -1.17 -0.79 11.14
N LEU A 16 0.03 -0.44 11.61
CA LEU A 16 0.21 0.67 12.54
C LEU A 16 -0.21 2.01 11.91
N GLY A 17 0.15 2.24 10.65
CA GLY A 17 -0.27 3.42 9.90
C GLY A 17 -1.79 3.56 9.81
N ASN A 18 -2.50 2.46 9.55
CA ASN A 18 -3.96 2.41 9.50
C ASN A 18 -4.59 2.83 10.84
N VAL A 19 -4.11 2.26 11.95
CA VAL A 19 -4.61 2.59 13.29
C VAL A 19 -4.34 4.05 13.64
N ILE A 20 -3.13 4.57 13.36
CA ILE A 20 -2.82 5.99 13.62
C ILE A 20 -3.72 6.89 12.75
N THR A 21 -3.94 6.52 11.50
CA THR A 21 -4.77 7.30 10.57
C THR A 21 -6.21 7.37 11.09
N GLU A 22 -6.79 6.24 11.47
CA GLU A 22 -8.13 6.20 12.06
C GLU A 22 -8.23 7.01 13.36
N GLN A 23 -7.29 6.84 14.27
CA GLN A 23 -7.38 7.40 15.62
C GLN A 23 -7.00 8.88 15.69
N LYS A 24 -6.15 9.36 14.78
CA LYS A 24 -5.56 10.72 14.86
C LYS A 24 -5.82 11.56 13.63
N LEU A 25 -5.98 10.96 12.44
CA LEU A 25 -6.00 11.70 11.18
C LEU A 25 -7.38 11.73 10.50
N LYS A 26 -8.31 10.88 10.95
CA LYS A 26 -9.72 10.80 10.50
C LYS A 26 -10.46 12.15 10.42
N PRO A 27 -10.27 13.12 11.33
CA PRO A 27 -10.96 14.42 11.24
C PRO A 27 -10.42 15.37 10.15
N TYR A 28 -9.27 15.07 9.56
CA TYR A 28 -8.63 15.96 8.59
C TYR A 28 -8.98 15.56 7.15
N THR A 29 -8.82 16.51 6.22
CA THR A 29 -9.04 16.24 4.81
C THR A 29 -7.96 15.31 4.25
N GLN A 30 -8.35 14.43 3.32
CA GLN A 30 -7.45 13.46 2.69
C GLN A 30 -6.17 14.09 2.13
N PHE A 31 -6.26 15.22 1.42
CA PHE A 31 -5.11 15.91 0.85
C PHE A 31 -4.26 16.61 1.91
N GLY A 32 -4.87 17.10 2.99
CA GLY A 32 -4.14 17.62 4.14
C GLY A 32 -3.27 16.52 4.76
N THR A 33 -3.88 15.37 5.06
CA THR A 33 -3.16 14.19 5.58
C THR A 33 -2.03 13.74 4.65
N MET A 34 -2.29 13.66 3.34
CA MET A 34 -1.25 13.29 2.35
C MET A 34 -0.03 14.21 2.39
N ILE A 35 -0.21 15.53 2.47
CA ILE A 35 0.92 16.48 2.55
C ILE A 35 1.78 16.19 3.80
N TYR A 36 1.14 16.03 4.95
CA TYR A 36 1.85 15.77 6.21
C TYR A 36 2.50 14.38 6.26
N CYS A 37 2.03 13.40 5.48
CA CYS A 37 2.71 12.12 5.30
C CYS A 37 3.87 12.21 4.32
N TYR A 38 3.72 12.92 3.19
CA TYR A 38 4.72 12.94 2.13
C TYR A 38 5.97 13.76 2.47
N VAL A 39 5.83 14.87 3.20
CA VAL A 39 6.98 15.70 3.61
C VAL A 39 8.02 14.89 4.41
N PRO A 40 7.67 14.20 5.51
CA PRO A 40 8.64 13.39 6.24
C PRO A 40 9.15 12.21 5.41
N MET A 41 8.32 11.59 4.56
CA MET A 41 8.78 10.53 3.65
C MET A 41 9.89 11.01 2.70
N LEU A 42 9.77 12.22 2.16
CA LEU A 42 10.78 12.83 1.31
C LEU A 42 12.09 13.05 2.07
N LEU A 43 12.01 13.61 3.28
CA LEU A 43 13.18 13.83 4.15
C LEU A 43 13.86 12.51 4.52
N MET A 44 13.08 11.48 4.88
CA MET A 44 13.60 10.15 5.18
C MET A 44 14.28 9.50 3.97
N THR A 45 13.73 9.69 2.78
CA THR A 45 14.30 9.16 1.53
C THR A 45 15.65 9.81 1.23
N VAL A 46 15.74 11.15 1.33
CA VAL A 46 17.01 11.88 1.16
C VAL A 46 18.03 11.47 2.24
N GLY A 47 17.60 11.32 3.50
CA GLY A 47 18.45 10.85 4.59
C GLY A 47 18.97 9.43 4.36
N ALA A 48 18.13 8.52 3.87
CA ALA A 48 18.53 7.16 3.51
C ALA A 48 19.58 7.17 2.38
N LEU A 49 19.39 7.99 1.33
CA LEU A 49 20.38 8.16 0.27
C LEU A 49 21.71 8.70 0.79
N ALA A 50 21.69 9.66 1.70
CA ALA A 50 22.90 10.20 2.33
C ALA A 50 23.66 9.13 3.13
N LEU A 51 22.93 8.28 3.87
CA LEU A 51 23.52 7.15 4.61
C LEU A 51 24.07 6.07 3.68
N MET A 52 23.41 5.78 2.55
CA MET A 52 23.93 4.86 1.54
C MET A 52 25.25 5.39 0.97
N LYS A 53 25.29 6.68 0.63
CA LYS A 53 26.49 7.34 0.11
C LYS A 53 27.64 7.32 1.12
N SER A 54 27.37 7.62 2.41
CA SER A 54 28.41 7.63 3.44
C SER A 54 29.00 6.24 3.72
N ARG A 55 28.24 5.17 3.44
CA ARG A 55 28.69 3.77 3.53
C ARG A 55 29.37 3.27 2.26
N GLY A 56 29.57 4.12 1.25
CA GLY A 56 30.18 3.74 -0.03
C GLY A 56 29.30 2.82 -0.89
N GLN A 57 27.98 2.78 -0.63
CA GLN A 57 27.07 1.97 -1.44
C GLN A 57 26.83 2.63 -2.80
N VAL A 58 26.78 1.82 -3.85
CA VAL A 58 26.46 2.30 -5.21
C VAL A 58 24.99 2.74 -5.24
N ILE A 59 24.76 3.98 -5.65
CA ILE A 59 23.42 4.54 -5.85
C ILE A 59 23.15 4.57 -7.35
N SER A 60 22.08 3.92 -7.78
CA SER A 60 21.61 3.93 -9.17
C SER A 60 20.25 4.63 -9.22
N PHE A 61 20.14 5.64 -10.07
CA PHE A 61 18.89 6.35 -10.32
C PHE A 61 18.24 5.84 -11.61
N PRO A 62 16.89 5.86 -11.69
CA PRO A 62 16.20 5.65 -12.96
C PRO A 62 16.71 6.63 -14.02
N ALA A 63 16.96 6.15 -15.23
CA ALA A 63 17.44 6.95 -16.36
C ALA A 63 16.68 6.59 -17.64
N GLY A 64 16.64 7.53 -18.60
CA GLY A 64 15.93 7.35 -19.87
C GLY A 64 14.44 7.07 -19.66
N GLU A 65 13.93 6.04 -20.33
CA GLU A 65 12.51 5.67 -20.28
C GLU A 65 12.02 5.28 -18.88
N ALA A 66 12.91 4.77 -18.02
CA ALA A 66 12.56 4.38 -16.65
C ALA A 66 12.09 5.57 -15.79
N VAL A 67 12.50 6.80 -16.14
CA VAL A 67 12.03 8.02 -15.47
C VAL A 67 10.53 8.25 -15.73
N TYR A 68 10.08 8.03 -16.97
CA TYR A 68 8.66 8.18 -17.31
C TYR A 68 7.80 7.11 -16.64
N VAL A 69 8.30 5.87 -16.56
CA VAL A 69 7.61 4.79 -15.83
C VAL A 69 7.53 5.10 -14.33
N ALA A 70 8.60 5.61 -13.72
CA ALA A 70 8.59 6.04 -12.32
C ALA A 70 7.58 7.19 -12.09
N GLY A 71 7.51 8.15 -13.01
CA GLY A 71 6.53 9.23 -12.97
C GLY A 71 5.09 8.72 -13.06
N LEU A 72 4.82 7.75 -13.94
CA LEU A 72 3.50 7.12 -14.05
C LEU A 72 3.11 6.41 -12.74
N ILE A 73 4.04 5.67 -12.13
CA ILE A 73 3.81 5.01 -10.83
C ILE A 73 3.49 6.05 -9.75
N ALA A 74 4.18 7.19 -9.73
CA ALA A 74 3.90 8.26 -8.77
C ALA A 74 2.47 8.81 -8.92
N ILE A 75 1.97 8.97 -10.15
CA ILE A 75 0.57 9.37 -10.41
C ILE A 75 -0.40 8.31 -9.90
N VAL A 76 -0.15 7.03 -10.19
CA VAL A 76 -0.99 5.92 -9.73
C VAL A 76 -1.06 5.89 -8.19
N PHE A 77 0.08 6.02 -7.50
CA PHE A 77 0.10 6.07 -6.04
C PHE A 77 -0.55 7.32 -5.48
N PHE A 78 -0.38 8.48 -6.11
CA PHE A 78 -1.07 9.69 -5.67
C PHE A 78 -2.60 9.53 -5.71
N ILE A 79 -3.14 8.94 -6.79
CA ILE A 79 -4.57 8.68 -6.93
C ILE A 79 -5.02 7.63 -5.88
N ALA A 80 -4.27 6.54 -5.74
CA ALA A 80 -4.56 5.47 -4.79
C ALA A 80 -4.60 6.00 -3.34
N ASP A 81 -3.59 6.78 -2.94
CA ASP A 81 -3.51 7.40 -1.62
C ASP A 81 -4.67 8.38 -1.40
N GLY A 82 -5.07 9.11 -2.44
CA GLY A 82 -6.27 9.95 -2.42
C GLY A 82 -7.52 9.18 -2.03
N PHE A 83 -7.80 8.04 -2.67
CA PHE A 83 -8.93 7.17 -2.32
C PHE A 83 -8.78 6.53 -0.94
N PHE A 84 -7.56 6.11 -0.60
CA PHE A 84 -7.26 5.46 0.68
C PHE A 84 -7.51 6.39 1.87
N PHE A 85 -6.97 7.61 1.85
CA PHE A 85 -7.22 8.59 2.90
C PHE A 85 -8.67 9.11 2.86
N SER A 86 -9.32 9.11 1.69
CA SER A 86 -10.75 9.43 1.58
C SER A 86 -11.61 8.43 2.33
N ALA A 87 -11.30 7.13 2.30
CA ALA A 87 -12.04 6.12 3.03
C ALA A 87 -12.07 6.43 4.54
N TYR A 88 -10.92 6.80 5.11
CA TYR A 88 -10.84 7.21 6.52
C TYR A 88 -11.60 8.52 6.78
N ALA A 89 -11.44 9.54 5.92
CA ALA A 89 -12.17 10.80 6.04
C ALA A 89 -13.70 10.62 5.96
N ASN A 90 -14.16 9.54 5.31
CA ASN A 90 -15.57 9.12 5.22
C ASN A 90 -15.96 8.08 6.29
N ASN A 91 -15.28 8.10 7.42
CA ASN A 91 -15.55 7.32 8.62
C ASN A 91 -15.23 5.83 8.60
N ALA A 92 -14.58 5.29 7.57
CA ALA A 92 -14.12 3.90 7.60
C ALA A 92 -13.17 3.67 8.78
N ASP A 93 -13.26 2.48 9.39
CA ASP A 93 -12.33 2.02 10.41
C ASP A 93 -11.14 1.27 9.80
N ALA A 94 -10.09 1.08 10.59
CA ALA A 94 -8.88 0.40 10.14
C ALA A 94 -9.12 -1.07 9.80
N PHE A 95 -10.13 -1.73 10.38
CA PHE A 95 -10.47 -3.11 10.07
C PHE A 95 -11.11 -3.21 8.68
N THR A 96 -12.06 -2.35 8.33
CA THR A 96 -12.68 -2.28 7.00
C THR A 96 -11.65 -1.92 5.92
N VAL A 97 -10.78 -0.93 6.18
CA VAL A 97 -9.76 -0.56 5.18
C VAL A 97 -8.71 -1.66 5.01
N SER A 98 -8.31 -2.33 6.10
CA SER A 98 -7.29 -3.39 6.05
C SER A 98 -7.83 -4.74 5.59
N SER A 99 -9.11 -5.06 5.80
CA SER A 99 -9.76 -6.28 5.30
C SER A 99 -9.70 -6.30 3.78
N ILE A 100 -9.98 -5.17 3.13
CA ILE A 100 -9.94 -5.03 1.67
C ILE A 100 -8.51 -5.24 1.12
N ALA A 101 -7.47 -4.96 1.90
CA ALA A 101 -6.08 -5.22 1.49
C ALA A 101 -5.79 -6.72 1.27
N VAL A 102 -6.59 -7.62 1.86
CA VAL A 102 -6.51 -9.07 1.61
C VAL A 102 -6.85 -9.41 0.15
N MET A 103 -7.56 -8.53 -0.56
CA MET A 103 -7.86 -8.69 -2.00
C MET A 103 -6.71 -8.26 -2.92
N PHE A 104 -5.64 -7.64 -2.39
CA PHE A 104 -4.52 -7.15 -3.21
C PHE A 104 -3.88 -8.23 -4.09
N PRO A 105 -3.67 -9.49 -3.64
CA PRO A 105 -3.14 -10.54 -4.51
C PRO A 105 -4.05 -10.86 -5.70
N ALA A 106 -5.37 -10.80 -5.51
CA ALA A 106 -6.35 -11.00 -6.58
C ALA A 106 -6.32 -9.84 -7.58
N ALA A 107 -6.38 -8.61 -7.07
CA ALA A 107 -6.28 -7.40 -7.89
C ALA A 107 -4.95 -7.33 -8.66
N ALA A 108 -3.83 -7.63 -8.00
CA ALA A 108 -2.51 -7.65 -8.63
C ALA A 108 -2.42 -8.71 -9.74
N SER A 109 -3.04 -9.87 -9.56
CA SER A 109 -3.09 -10.88 -10.61
C SER A 109 -3.96 -10.48 -11.78
N LEU A 110 -5.08 -9.77 -11.54
CA LEU A 110 -5.89 -9.22 -12.63
C LEU A 110 -5.08 -8.19 -13.42
N MET A 111 -4.45 -7.23 -12.74
CA MET A 111 -3.62 -6.21 -13.39
C MET A 111 -2.44 -6.84 -14.15
N LYS A 112 -1.80 -7.87 -13.57
CA LYS A 112 -0.73 -8.61 -14.23
C LYS A 112 -1.22 -9.37 -15.46
N PHE A 113 -2.40 -9.98 -15.39
CA PHE A 113 -3.01 -10.62 -16.56
C PHE A 113 -3.28 -9.59 -17.67
N LEU A 114 -3.86 -8.44 -17.34
CA LEU A 114 -4.12 -7.36 -18.30
C LEU A 114 -2.83 -6.81 -18.93
N TRP A 115 -1.73 -6.78 -18.17
CA TRP A 115 -0.46 -6.22 -18.65
C TRP A 115 0.42 -7.22 -19.41
N THR A 116 0.45 -8.49 -18.96
CA THR A 116 1.41 -9.50 -19.46
C THR A 116 0.75 -10.71 -20.12
N GLY A 117 -0.58 -10.82 -20.07
CA GLY A 117 -1.33 -12.00 -20.52
C GLY A 117 -1.18 -13.24 -19.63
N GLN A 118 -0.40 -13.16 -18.53
CA GLN A 118 -0.17 -14.32 -17.67
C GLN A 118 -1.41 -14.66 -16.83
N LEU A 119 -1.95 -15.87 -17.01
CA LEU A 119 -3.11 -16.37 -16.26
C LEU A 119 -2.74 -16.86 -14.85
N PRO A 120 -3.62 -16.66 -13.85
CA PRO A 120 -3.45 -17.27 -12.53
C PRO A 120 -3.61 -18.78 -12.59
N ASN A 121 -2.87 -19.51 -11.74
CA ASN A 121 -3.02 -20.96 -11.60
C ASN A 121 -4.12 -21.31 -10.58
N ARG A 122 -4.44 -22.61 -10.46
CA ARG A 122 -5.46 -23.12 -9.53
C ARG A 122 -5.24 -22.73 -8.05
N TYR A 123 -3.99 -22.61 -7.62
CA TYR A 123 -3.68 -22.23 -6.23
C TYR A 123 -3.91 -20.73 -6.00
N HIS A 124 -3.62 -19.90 -6.99
CA HIS A 124 -3.95 -18.48 -6.95
C HIS A 124 -5.47 -18.27 -6.85
N LEU A 125 -6.24 -19.00 -7.67
CA LEU A 125 -7.71 -18.94 -7.62
C LEU A 125 -8.26 -19.36 -6.25
N ALA A 126 -7.73 -20.45 -5.67
CA ALA A 126 -8.10 -20.89 -4.33
C ALA A 126 -7.79 -19.80 -3.27
N ALA A 127 -6.62 -19.15 -3.37
CA ALA A 127 -6.27 -18.05 -2.47
C ALA A 127 -7.23 -16.85 -2.60
N TYR A 128 -7.73 -16.57 -3.80
CA TYR A 128 -8.70 -15.48 -4.00
C TYR A 128 -10.06 -15.79 -3.35
N VAL A 129 -10.51 -17.04 -3.40
CA VAL A 129 -11.72 -17.47 -2.68
C VAL A 129 -11.54 -17.28 -1.17
N VAL A 130 -10.39 -17.71 -0.63
CA VAL A 130 -10.08 -17.51 0.80
C VAL A 130 -10.03 -16.02 1.16
N ALA A 131 -9.46 -15.17 0.30
CA ALA A 131 -9.43 -13.73 0.49
C ALA A 131 -10.84 -13.13 0.58
N VAL A 132 -11.75 -13.50 -0.32
CA VAL A 132 -13.14 -13.03 -0.29
C VAL A 132 -13.83 -13.46 1.00
N VAL A 133 -13.67 -14.72 1.41
CA VAL A 133 -14.24 -15.22 2.67
C VAL A 133 -13.70 -14.44 3.87
N ALA A 134 -12.40 -14.15 3.90
CA ALA A 134 -11.78 -13.38 4.97
C ALA A 134 -12.35 -11.95 5.05
N VAL A 135 -12.54 -11.27 3.92
CA VAL A 135 -13.18 -9.94 3.88
C VAL A 135 -14.61 -10.00 4.44
N VAL A 136 -15.42 -10.95 3.96
CA VAL A 136 -16.82 -11.08 4.40
C VAL A 136 -16.92 -11.34 5.91
N LEU A 137 -16.05 -12.17 6.46
CA LEU A 137 -16.01 -12.45 7.90
C LEU A 137 -15.54 -11.24 8.71
N ALA A 138 -14.55 -10.48 8.20
CA ALA A 138 -14.07 -9.28 8.86
C ALA A 138 -15.15 -8.19 8.91
N GLU A 139 -15.83 -7.92 7.78
CA GLU A 139 -16.92 -6.93 7.73
C GLU A 139 -18.08 -7.32 8.67
N LYS A 140 -18.49 -8.59 8.67
CA LYS A 140 -19.51 -9.07 9.63
C LYS A 140 -19.07 -8.95 11.08
N GLY A 141 -17.78 -9.07 11.37
CA GLY A 141 -17.24 -8.85 12.71
C GLY A 141 -17.38 -7.41 13.18
N ASN A 142 -17.19 -6.44 12.28
CA ASN A 142 -17.36 -5.01 12.57
C ASN A 142 -18.81 -4.63 12.82
N GLU A 143 -19.79 -5.26 12.18
CA GLU A 143 -21.23 -4.98 12.40
C GLU A 143 -21.73 -5.40 13.81
N ILE A 144 -21.00 -6.28 14.50
CA ILE A 144 -21.41 -6.87 15.79
C ILE A 144 -20.77 -6.11 16.97
N LEU A 145 -19.79 -5.23 16.72
CA LEU A 145 -19.05 -4.44 17.70
C LEU A 145 -19.57 -3.00 17.78
#